data_AF-A0A822H1T6-F1
#
_entry.id   AF-A0A822H1T6-F1
#
_cell.length_a   1.000
_cell.length_b   1.000
_cell.length_c   1.000
_cell.angle_alpha   90.00
_cell.angle_beta   90.00
_cell.angle_gamma   90.00
#
_symmetry.space_group_name_H-M   'P 1'
#
loop_
_entity.id
_entity.type
_entity.pdbx_description
1 polymer ?
#
loop_
_entity_poly.entity_id
_entity_poly.type
_entity_poly.pdbx_seq_one_letter_code
_entity_poly.pdbx_strand_id
1 'polypeptide(L)'
;CPNANILNIVQELYQERRRHDQILCFVSSVKEVNEYCTLIKKITNGAITAYPLIQSQQASVQQDYIDNGSVFFSTTVAETSLTFPQLKYVIDTGMITIPVYDPKSKRTLLKVDRAAESTIKQRLGRLGRTQPGIYYSLYDFKVEDKKYPTPQICQFNLMDIEFSLRKSPIKQGLNYMKEFLPDK
;
A
#
# COMPACT_ATOMS: atom_id res chain seq x y z
N CYS A 1 -10.67 14.28 5.11
CA CYS A 1 -11.49 14.96 4.09
C CYS A 1 -11.96 13.97 3.03
N PRO A 2 -13.15 13.36 3.18
CA PRO A 2 -13.64 12.29 2.29
C PRO A 2 -13.92 12.72 0.84
N ASN A 3 -14.17 14.02 0.61
CA ASN A 3 -14.48 14.58 -0.71
C ASN A 3 -13.28 15.27 -1.40
N ALA A 4 -12.09 15.22 -0.78
CA ALA A 4 -10.93 15.92 -1.30
C ALA A 4 -10.11 15.02 -2.24
N ASN A 5 -9.81 15.53 -3.43
CA ASN A 5 -8.91 14.86 -4.36
C ASN A 5 -7.49 14.83 -3.76
N ILE A 6 -6.86 13.66 -3.72
CA ILE A 6 -5.49 13.47 -3.23
C ILE A 6 -4.50 14.45 -3.86
N LEU A 7 -4.66 14.76 -5.15
CA LEU A 7 -3.82 15.71 -5.88
C LEU A 7 -3.96 17.14 -5.36
N ASN A 8 -5.14 17.55 -4.90
CA ASN A 8 -5.34 18.89 -4.37
C ASN A 8 -4.62 19.05 -3.02
N ILE A 9 -4.73 18.05 -2.15
CA ILE A 9 -4.05 18.05 -0.86
C ILE A 9 -2.53 18.01 -1.06
N VAL A 10 -2.04 17.21 -2.01
CA VAL A 10 -0.60 17.21 -2.35
C VAL A 10 -0.14 18.59 -2.78
N GLN A 11 -0.91 19.31 -3.60
CA GLN A 11 -0.56 20.66 -4.04
C GLN A 11 -0.55 21.66 -2.87
N GLU A 12 -1.59 21.66 -2.05
CA GLU A 12 -1.71 22.52 -0.86
C GLU A 12 -0.53 22.29 0.09
N LEU A 13 -0.29 21.05 0.47
CA LEU A 13 0.82 20.69 1.35
C LEU A 13 2.18 20.98 0.72
N TYR A 14 2.33 20.88 -0.61
CA TYR A 14 3.58 21.22 -1.27
C TYR A 14 3.93 22.71 -1.13
N GLN A 15 2.93 23.59 -1.16
CA GLN A 15 3.14 25.03 -1.02
C GLN A 15 3.42 25.44 0.44
N GLU A 16 2.76 24.79 1.40
CA GLU A 16 2.84 25.17 2.82
C GLU A 16 3.99 24.51 3.58
N ARG A 17 4.48 23.36 3.11
CA ARG A 17 5.50 22.59 3.83
C ARG A 17 6.87 23.25 3.79
N ARG A 18 7.76 22.80 4.68
CA ARG A 18 9.18 23.11 4.56
C ARG A 18 9.76 22.35 3.37
N ARG A 19 10.77 22.93 2.71
CA ARG A 19 11.43 22.36 1.51
C ARG A 19 11.85 20.89 1.67
N HIS A 20 12.21 20.52 2.88
CA HIS A 20 12.74 19.23 3.29
C HIS A 20 11.66 18.18 3.63
N ASP A 21 10.44 18.61 3.92
CA ASP A 21 9.37 17.71 4.34
C ASP A 21 8.91 16.82 3.19
N GLN A 22 8.79 15.52 3.46
CA GLN A 22 8.34 14.52 2.51
C GLN A 22 6.84 14.19 2.71
N ILE A 23 6.16 13.92 1.59
CA ILE A 23 4.76 13.52 1.50
C ILE A 23 4.67 12.11 0.93
N LEU A 24 4.01 11.21 1.66
CA LEU A 24 3.72 9.84 1.21
C LEU A 24 2.21 9.66 1.02
N CYS A 25 1.82 9.25 -0.17
CA CYS A 25 0.43 9.03 -0.56
C CYS A 25 0.16 7.53 -0.73
N PHE A 26 -0.80 6.99 0.03
CA PHE A 26 -1.29 5.62 -0.13
C PHE A 26 -2.52 5.60 -1.04
N VAL A 27 -2.43 4.85 -2.13
CA VAL A 27 -3.50 4.65 -3.13
C VAL A 27 -3.75 3.16 -3.34
N SER A 28 -4.84 2.82 -4.05
CA SER A 28 -5.33 1.44 -4.06
C SER A 28 -4.52 0.53 -4.97
N SER A 29 -3.91 1.05 -6.05
CA SER A 29 -3.29 0.23 -7.10
C SER A 29 -2.05 0.87 -7.74
N VAL A 30 -1.21 0.03 -8.36
CA VAL A 30 -0.04 0.48 -9.13
C VAL A 30 -0.45 1.36 -10.33
N LYS A 31 -1.63 1.10 -10.91
CA LYS A 31 -2.19 1.92 -11.98
C LYS A 31 -2.41 3.36 -11.49
N GLU A 32 -3.09 3.52 -10.36
CA GLU A 32 -3.31 4.83 -9.73
C GLU A 32 -2.01 5.52 -9.35
N VAL A 33 -1.02 4.79 -8.82
CA VAL A 33 0.31 5.34 -8.51
C VAL A 33 0.91 6.03 -9.75
N ASN A 34 0.95 5.32 -10.88
CA ASN A 34 1.55 5.86 -12.11
C ASN A 34 0.72 7.01 -12.71
N GLU A 35 -0.61 6.89 -12.67
CA GLU A 35 -1.53 7.93 -13.12
C GLU A 35 -1.35 9.22 -12.31
N TYR A 36 -1.33 9.14 -10.99
CA TYR A 36 -1.17 10.32 -10.13
C TYR A 36 0.21 10.96 -10.25
N CYS A 37 1.29 10.18 -10.38
CA CYS A 37 2.62 10.73 -10.67
C CYS A 37 2.64 11.53 -11.99
N THR A 38 1.92 11.05 -13.01
CA THR A 38 1.83 11.74 -14.30
C THR A 38 0.95 12.99 -14.20
N LEU A 39 -0.22 12.87 -13.56
CA LEU A 39 -1.20 13.94 -13.45
C LEU A 39 -0.69 15.11 -12.60
N ILE A 40 -0.06 14.84 -11.46
CA ILE A 40 0.46 15.92 -10.59
C ILE A 40 1.53 16.74 -11.32
N LYS A 41 2.41 16.09 -12.07
CA LYS A 41 3.43 16.76 -12.88
C LYS A 41 2.80 17.61 -13.97
N LYS A 42 1.74 17.11 -14.63
CA LYS A 42 1.03 17.84 -15.68
C LYS A 42 0.29 19.07 -15.14
N ILE A 43 -0.50 18.89 -14.07
CA ILE A 43 -1.34 19.95 -13.47
C ILE A 43 -0.50 21.06 -12.86
N THR A 44 0.70 20.74 -12.36
CA THR A 44 1.61 21.70 -11.75
C THR A 44 2.67 22.23 -12.71
N ASN A 45 2.55 21.95 -14.01
CA ASN A 45 3.51 22.32 -15.05
C ASN A 45 4.97 21.93 -14.69
N GLY A 46 5.14 20.80 -14.00
CA GLY A 46 6.44 20.28 -13.58
C GLY A 46 6.95 20.79 -12.24
N ALA A 47 6.25 21.72 -11.57
CA ALA A 47 6.66 22.21 -10.25
C ALA A 47 6.69 21.11 -9.19
N ILE A 48 5.77 20.14 -9.27
CA ILE A 48 5.75 18.96 -8.41
C ILE A 48 6.13 17.73 -9.23
N THR A 49 7.26 17.11 -8.86
CA THR A 49 7.62 15.76 -9.34
C THR A 49 7.35 14.76 -8.22
N ALA A 50 6.52 13.76 -8.52
CA ALA A 50 6.22 12.66 -7.61
C ALA A 50 6.81 11.35 -8.13
N TYR A 51 7.18 10.48 -7.21
CA TYR A 51 7.86 9.22 -7.52
C TYR A 51 6.98 8.02 -7.15
N PRO A 52 6.87 7.02 -8.05
CA PRO A 52 6.14 5.80 -7.77
C PRO A 52 7.00 4.89 -6.88
N LEU A 53 6.41 4.36 -5.81
CA LEU A 53 7.02 3.34 -4.94
C LEU A 53 6.20 2.05 -5.03
N ILE A 54 6.66 1.10 -5.86
CA ILE A 54 5.92 -0.13 -6.22
C ILE A 54 6.82 -1.37 -6.12
N GLN A 55 6.19 -2.54 -5.95
CA GLN A 55 6.89 -3.77 -5.54
C GLN A 55 7.82 -4.31 -6.62
N SER A 56 7.51 -4.04 -7.89
CA SER A 56 8.29 -4.49 -9.04
C SER A 56 9.60 -3.70 -9.23
N GLN A 57 9.80 -2.60 -8.50
CA GLN A 57 11.05 -1.83 -8.56
C GLN A 57 12.15 -2.51 -7.75
N GLN A 58 13.39 -2.35 -8.21
CA GLN A 58 14.56 -2.70 -7.41
C GLN A 58 14.65 -1.81 -6.18
N ALA A 59 15.14 -2.37 -5.07
CA ALA A 59 15.29 -1.64 -3.80
C ALA A 59 16.17 -0.39 -3.94
N SER A 60 17.23 -0.45 -4.76
CA SER A 60 18.10 0.70 -5.04
C SER A 60 17.36 1.87 -5.70
N VAL A 61 16.43 1.57 -6.62
CA VAL A 61 15.60 2.60 -7.28
C VAL A 61 14.63 3.23 -6.29
N GLN A 62 13.99 2.42 -5.44
CA GLN A 62 13.11 2.94 -4.39
C GLN A 62 13.88 3.83 -3.41
N GLN A 63 15.10 3.42 -3.04
CA GLN A 63 15.96 4.21 -2.15
C GLN A 63 16.40 5.52 -2.79
N ASP A 64 16.83 5.50 -4.05
CA ASP A 64 17.19 6.71 -4.80
C ASP A 64 16.03 7.70 -4.88
N TYR A 65 14.82 7.22 -5.14
CA TYR A 65 13.62 8.05 -5.10
C TYR A 65 13.39 8.65 -3.71
N ILE A 66 13.53 7.87 -2.64
CA ILE A 66 13.32 8.35 -1.28
C ILE A 66 14.36 9.40 -0.88
N ASP A 67 15.61 9.22 -1.26
CA ASP A 67 16.70 10.12 -0.86
C ASP A 67 16.63 11.45 -1.61
N ASN A 68 16.23 11.43 -2.88
CA ASN A 68 16.21 12.63 -3.74
C ASN A 68 14.80 13.24 -3.91
N GLY A 69 13.75 12.52 -3.52
CA GLY A 69 12.35 12.89 -3.72
C GLY A 69 11.68 13.50 -2.48
N SER A 70 10.58 14.20 -2.73
CA SER A 70 9.73 14.79 -1.68
C SER A 70 8.28 14.37 -1.72
N VAL A 71 7.79 13.80 -2.84
CA VAL A 71 6.40 13.36 -2.99
C VAL A 71 6.39 11.96 -3.56
N PHE A 72 5.65 11.07 -2.91
CA PHE A 72 5.62 9.65 -3.24
C PHE A 72 4.18 9.16 -3.33
N PHE A 73 3.89 8.33 -4.34
CA PHE A 73 2.67 7.54 -4.41
C PHE A 73 3.03 6.06 -4.26
N SER A 74 2.34 5.35 -3.38
CA SER A 74 2.61 3.94 -3.09
C SER A 74 1.33 3.16 -2.83
N THR A 75 1.46 1.84 -2.89
CA THR A 75 0.46 0.87 -2.43
C THR A 75 0.94 0.27 -1.10
N THR A 76 0.94 -1.06 -0.95
CA THR A 76 1.36 -1.78 0.24
C THR A 76 2.88 -1.78 0.47
N VAL A 77 3.68 -1.38 -0.51
CA VAL A 77 5.15 -1.47 -0.45
C VAL A 77 5.73 -0.55 0.61
N ALA A 78 5.16 0.66 0.74
CA ALA A 78 5.55 1.59 1.79
C ALA A 78 5.04 1.18 3.19
N GLU A 79 4.25 0.09 3.32
CA GLU A 79 3.69 -0.34 4.61
C GLU A 79 4.68 -1.10 5.49
N THR A 80 5.74 -1.71 4.94
CA THR A 80 6.58 -2.66 5.71
C THR A 80 8.05 -2.28 5.83
N SER A 81 8.74 -1.76 4.81
CA SER A 81 10.23 -1.71 4.88
C SER A 81 10.92 -0.44 4.38
N LEU A 82 10.18 0.59 3.98
CA LEU A 82 10.80 1.85 3.51
C LEU A 82 11.01 2.83 4.67
N THR A 83 12.23 3.37 4.75
CA THR A 83 12.62 4.39 5.73
C THR A 83 12.71 5.74 5.03
N PHE A 84 11.90 6.68 5.49
CA PHE A 84 11.85 8.02 4.92
C PHE A 84 12.50 9.00 5.89
N PRO A 85 13.62 9.66 5.53
CA PRO A 85 14.37 10.49 6.47
C PRO A 85 13.58 11.72 6.94
N GLN A 86 12.75 12.30 6.07
CA GLN A 86 12.08 13.58 6.31
C GLN A 86 10.55 13.47 6.16
N LEU A 87 9.99 12.27 6.39
CA LEU A 87 8.54 12.06 6.27
C LEU A 87 7.77 12.88 7.30
N LYS A 88 6.94 13.78 6.78
CA LYS A 88 6.12 14.70 7.57
C LYS A 88 4.64 14.43 7.37
N TYR A 89 4.25 14.10 6.14
CA TYR A 89 2.85 13.99 5.75
C TYR A 89 2.56 12.61 5.17
N VAL A 90 1.51 11.97 5.67
CA VAL A 90 0.92 10.79 5.04
C VAL A 90 -0.49 11.15 4.59
N ILE A 91 -0.84 10.85 3.34
CA ILE A 91 -2.19 11.01 2.79
C ILE A 91 -2.69 9.63 2.40
N ASP A 92 -3.85 9.21 2.91
CA ASP A 92 -4.31 7.83 2.78
C ASP A 92 -5.76 7.77 2.29
N THR A 93 -5.98 7.11 1.15
CA THR A 93 -7.33 6.87 0.63
C THR A 93 -8.11 5.82 1.41
N GLY A 94 -7.43 5.03 2.25
CA GLY A 94 -8.04 3.93 3.00
C GLY A 94 -8.42 2.74 2.12
N MET A 95 -8.10 2.77 0.83
CA MET A 95 -8.40 1.70 -0.12
C MET A 95 -7.16 0.85 -0.40
N ILE A 96 -7.40 -0.41 -0.77
CA ILE A 96 -6.36 -1.36 -1.15
C ILE A 96 -6.90 -2.27 -2.25
N THR A 97 -6.05 -2.62 -3.22
CA THR A 97 -6.35 -3.67 -4.18
C THR A 97 -5.71 -4.97 -3.72
N ILE A 98 -6.52 -6.01 -3.55
CA ILE A 98 -6.07 -7.35 -3.17
C ILE A 98 -6.37 -8.38 -4.28
N PRO A 99 -5.44 -9.29 -4.57
CA PRO A 99 -5.71 -10.43 -5.45
C PRO A 99 -6.59 -11.45 -4.72
N VAL A 100 -7.68 -11.85 -5.36
CA VAL A 100 -8.62 -12.86 -4.85
C VAL A 100 -8.81 -13.93 -5.91
N TYR A 101 -8.49 -15.17 -5.56
CA TYR A 101 -8.70 -16.33 -6.41
C TYR A 101 -10.17 -16.74 -6.42
N ASP A 102 -10.76 -16.86 -7.60
CA ASP A 102 -12.08 -17.43 -7.81
C ASP A 102 -11.96 -18.90 -8.28
N PRO A 103 -12.34 -19.88 -7.45
CA PRO A 103 -12.28 -21.29 -7.80
C PRO A 103 -13.19 -21.67 -8.98
N LYS A 104 -14.31 -20.95 -9.19
CA LYS A 104 -15.27 -21.28 -10.26
C LYS A 104 -14.69 -20.94 -11.63
N SER A 105 -14.15 -19.73 -11.79
CA SER A 105 -13.51 -19.30 -13.04
C SER A 105 -12.04 -19.73 -13.17
N LYS A 106 -11.42 -20.26 -12.09
CA LYS A 106 -10.00 -20.60 -12.00
C LYS A 106 -9.07 -19.41 -12.31
N ARG A 107 -9.52 -18.19 -11.99
CA ARG A 107 -8.77 -16.95 -12.25
C ARG A 107 -8.56 -16.17 -10.96
N THR A 108 -7.46 -15.45 -10.91
CA THR A 108 -7.22 -14.44 -9.88
C THR A 108 -7.79 -13.10 -10.35
N LEU A 109 -8.65 -12.50 -9.55
CA LEU A 109 -9.24 -11.19 -9.79
C LEU A 109 -8.59 -10.16 -8.87
N LEU A 110 -8.50 -8.91 -9.32
CA LEU A 110 -8.09 -7.80 -8.48
C LEU A 110 -9.34 -7.15 -7.90
N LYS A 111 -9.50 -7.20 -6.58
CA LYS A 111 -10.62 -6.59 -5.87
C LYS A 111 -10.14 -5.38 -5.10
N VAL A 112 -10.79 -4.24 -5.33
CA VAL A 112 -10.64 -3.06 -4.48
C VAL A 112 -11.48 -3.26 -3.22
N ASP A 113 -10.87 -3.05 -2.07
CA ASP A 113 -11.50 -3.20 -0.75
C ASP A 113 -10.99 -2.11 0.21
N ARG A 114 -11.66 -1.98 1.35
CA ARG A 114 -11.20 -1.13 2.45
C ARG A 114 -10.00 -1.77 3.14
N ALA A 115 -8.98 -0.95 3.43
CA ALA A 115 -7.84 -1.37 4.24
C ALA A 115 -8.31 -1.71 5.66
N ALA A 116 -7.74 -2.78 6.21
CA ALA A 116 -8.02 -3.18 7.59
C ALA A 116 -7.41 -2.19 8.60
N GLU A 117 -7.91 -2.20 9.83
CA GLU A 117 -7.39 -1.38 10.93
C GLU A 117 -5.89 -1.57 11.15
N SER A 118 -5.42 -2.81 11.15
CA SER A 118 -3.99 -3.10 11.26
C SER A 118 -3.17 -2.47 10.13
N THR A 119 -3.71 -2.44 8.91
CA THR A 119 -3.05 -1.82 7.74
C THR A 119 -3.00 -0.30 7.89
N ILE A 120 -4.11 0.34 8.24
CA ILE A 120 -4.16 1.77 8.51
C ILE A 120 -3.18 2.16 9.63
N LYS A 121 -3.12 1.37 10.70
CA LYS A 121 -2.16 1.57 11.80
C LYS A 121 -0.70 1.46 11.32
N GLN A 122 -0.38 0.54 10.42
CA GLN A 122 0.96 0.43 9.83
C GLN A 122 1.30 1.65 8.95
N ARG A 123 0.33 2.16 8.17
CA ARG A 123 0.48 3.38 7.37
C ARG A 123 0.69 4.62 8.25
N LEU A 124 -0.10 4.75 9.32
CA LEU A 124 0.06 5.80 10.33
C LEU A 124 1.42 5.73 11.03
N GLY A 125 1.89 4.52 11.35
CA GLY A 125 3.19 4.26 11.98
C GLY A 125 4.40 4.64 11.13
N ARG A 126 4.21 5.11 9.89
CA ARG A 126 5.28 5.71 9.09
C ARG A 126 5.64 7.12 9.57
N LEU A 127 4.70 7.83 10.19
CA LEU A 127 4.95 9.12 10.80
C LEU A 127 5.64 8.99 12.16
N GLY A 128 6.22 10.08 12.66
CA GLY A 128 6.70 10.15 14.05
C GLY A 128 8.04 9.48 14.31
N ARG A 129 8.73 8.95 13.29
CA ARG A 129 10.04 8.29 13.46
C ARG A 129 11.19 9.29 13.61
N THR A 130 11.23 10.30 12.74
CA THR A 130 12.28 11.33 12.74
C THR A 130 11.77 12.68 13.21
N GLN A 131 10.49 12.97 13.02
CA GLN A 131 9.83 14.20 13.46
C GLN A 131 8.31 14.01 13.64
N PRO A 132 7.61 14.91 14.36
CA PRO A 132 6.14 14.88 14.45
C PRO A 132 5.54 14.96 13.05
N GLY A 133 4.57 14.10 12.74
CA GLY A 133 3.94 14.01 11.43
C GLY A 133 2.44 14.26 11.45
N ILE A 134 1.85 14.46 10.28
CA ILE A 134 0.40 14.66 10.10
C ILE A 134 -0.14 13.60 9.14
N TYR A 135 -1.23 12.95 9.55
CA TYR A 135 -1.92 11.93 8.77
C TYR A 135 -3.25 12.47 8.25
N TYR A 136 -3.43 12.45 6.94
CA TYR A 136 -4.63 12.89 6.23
C TYR A 136 -5.42 11.68 5.74
N SER A 137 -6.55 11.39 6.39
CA SER A 137 -7.50 10.37 5.92
C SER A 137 -8.46 10.95 4.87
N LEU A 138 -8.58 10.27 3.73
CA LEU A 138 -9.54 10.58 2.65
C LEU A 138 -10.73 9.63 2.62
N TYR A 139 -11.00 8.97 3.74
CA TYR A 139 -12.10 8.05 3.92
C TYR A 139 -12.95 8.46 5.12
N ASP A 140 -14.22 8.05 5.12
CA ASP A 140 -15.21 8.28 6.17
C ASP A 140 -15.67 6.99 6.88
N PHE A 141 -15.23 5.82 6.41
CA PHE A 141 -15.62 4.55 6.99
C PHE A 141 -14.99 4.33 8.37
N LYS A 142 -15.70 3.59 9.22
CA LYS A 142 -15.17 3.13 10.51
C LYS A 142 -14.12 2.06 10.26
N VAL A 143 -12.88 2.38 10.64
CA VAL A 143 -11.73 1.49 10.42
C VAL A 143 -11.86 0.19 11.23
N GLU A 144 -12.60 0.24 12.34
CA GLU A 144 -12.84 -0.86 13.29
C GLU A 144 -13.67 -2.02 12.71
N ASP A 145 -14.39 -1.80 11.59
CA ASP A 145 -15.23 -2.83 10.95
C ASP A 145 -14.42 -4.04 10.46
N LYS A 146 -13.11 -3.86 10.21
CA LYS A 146 -12.20 -4.92 9.74
C LYS A 146 -10.85 -4.80 10.45
N LYS A 147 -10.70 -5.49 11.59
CA LYS A 147 -9.51 -5.41 12.43
C LYS A 147 -8.21 -5.87 11.74
N TYR A 148 -8.29 -6.97 10.98
CA TYR A 148 -7.15 -7.57 10.29
C TYR A 148 -7.49 -7.87 8.82
N PRO A 149 -6.51 -7.83 7.90
CA PRO A 149 -6.71 -8.32 6.55
C PRO A 149 -7.02 -9.82 6.61
N THR A 150 -7.87 -10.28 5.69
CA THR A 150 -8.07 -11.72 5.49
C THR A 150 -6.71 -12.36 5.17
N PRO A 151 -6.35 -13.48 5.81
CA PRO A 151 -5.09 -14.14 5.55
C PRO A 151 -4.90 -14.49 4.07
N GLN A 152 -3.70 -14.26 3.54
CA GLN A 152 -3.41 -14.49 2.12
C GLN A 152 -3.66 -15.95 1.70
N ILE A 153 -3.40 -16.93 2.58
CA ILE A 153 -3.66 -18.35 2.29
C ILE A 153 -5.13 -18.63 1.95
N CYS A 154 -6.08 -17.80 2.40
CA CYS A 154 -7.50 -17.93 2.08
C CYS A 154 -7.89 -17.33 0.72
N GLN A 155 -6.99 -16.57 0.10
CA GLN A 155 -7.29 -15.75 -1.08
C GLN A 155 -6.51 -16.16 -2.33
N PHE A 156 -5.55 -17.07 -2.22
CA PHE A 156 -4.69 -17.47 -3.33
C PHE A 156 -4.93 -18.91 -3.78
N ASN A 157 -4.53 -19.19 -5.02
CA ASN A 157 -4.49 -20.56 -5.53
C ASN A 157 -3.42 -21.35 -4.78
N LEU A 158 -3.81 -22.47 -4.18
CA LEU A 158 -2.92 -23.31 -3.37
C LEU A 158 -2.21 -24.40 -4.18
N MET A 159 -2.40 -24.50 -5.51
CA MET A 159 -1.79 -25.56 -6.33
C MET A 159 -0.25 -25.59 -6.23
N ASP A 160 0.40 -24.43 -6.26
CA ASP A 160 1.87 -24.38 -6.17
C ASP A 160 2.37 -24.83 -4.79
N ILE A 161 1.64 -24.48 -3.73
CA ILE A 161 1.92 -24.91 -2.36
C ILE A 161 1.68 -26.41 -2.23
N GLU A 162 0.59 -26.93 -2.78
CA GLU A 162 0.25 -28.35 -2.79
C GLU A 162 1.33 -29.19 -3.48
N PHE A 163 1.80 -28.74 -4.65
CA PHE A 163 2.87 -29.40 -5.38
C PHE A 163 4.19 -29.36 -4.62
N SER A 164 4.50 -28.23 -3.98
CA SER A 164 5.70 -28.08 -3.16
C SER A 164 5.66 -29.00 -1.93
N LEU A 165 4.50 -29.17 -1.31
CA LEU A 165 4.30 -30.08 -0.18
C LEU A 165 4.45 -31.54 -0.58
N ARG A 166 3.95 -31.95 -1.75
CA ARG A 166 4.15 -33.31 -2.27
C ARG A 166 5.62 -33.65 -2.49
N LYS A 167 6.44 -32.65 -2.83
CA LYS A 167 7.90 -32.79 -2.99
C LYS A 167 8.67 -32.69 -1.67
N SER A 168 8.01 -32.22 -0.62
CA SER A 168 8.62 -32.06 0.70
C SER A 168 8.65 -33.39 1.47
N PRO A 169 9.51 -33.52 2.50
CA PRO A 169 9.50 -34.67 3.40
C PRO A 169 8.26 -34.75 4.32
N ILE A 170 7.35 -33.76 4.26
CA ILE A 170 6.14 -33.72 5.09
C ILE A 170 5.13 -34.75 4.58
N LYS A 171 5.00 -35.86 5.32
CA LYS A 171 3.98 -36.89 5.05
C LYS A 171 2.58 -36.29 5.24
N GLN A 172 1.68 -36.54 4.30
CA GLN A 172 0.31 -36.00 4.32
C GLN A 172 0.26 -34.46 4.40
N GLY A 173 1.11 -33.73 3.66
CA GLY A 173 1.21 -32.27 3.71
C GLY A 173 -0.11 -31.49 3.57
N LEU A 174 -1.12 -32.06 2.89
CA LEU A 174 -2.47 -31.48 2.83
C LEU A 174 -3.21 -31.53 4.17
N ASN A 175 -3.08 -32.61 4.94
CA ASN A 175 -3.68 -32.69 6.28
C ASN A 175 -2.96 -31.76 7.25
N TYR A 176 -1.63 -31.69 7.15
CA TYR A 176 -0.82 -30.72 7.88
C TYR A 176 -1.27 -29.27 7.61
N MET A 177 -1.50 -28.89 6.35
CA MET A 177 -1.98 -27.53 6.05
C MET A 177 -3.35 -27.21 6.65
N LYS A 178 -4.26 -28.18 6.76
CA LYS A 178 -5.61 -27.94 7.30
C LYS A 178 -5.56 -27.44 8.75
N GLU A 179 -4.55 -27.82 9.52
CA GLU A 179 -4.36 -27.38 10.91
C GLU A 179 -4.05 -25.87 11.02
N PHE A 180 -3.60 -25.23 9.93
CA PHE A 180 -3.21 -23.82 9.90
C PHE A 180 -4.15 -22.95 9.07
N LEU A 181 -5.14 -23.55 8.40
CA LEU A 181 -6.17 -22.78 7.72
C LEU A 181 -7.11 -22.22 8.78
N PRO A 182 -7.47 -20.93 8.72
CA PRO A 182 -8.44 -20.38 9.65
C PRO A 182 -9.76 -21.14 9.54
N ASP A 183 -10.37 -21.42 10.69
CA ASP A 183 -11.68 -22.08 10.75
C ASP A 183 -12.69 -21.28 9.92
N LYS A 184 -13.49 -22.00 9.12
CA LYS A 184 -14.56 -21.41 8.31
C LYS A 184 -15.73 -20.98 9.17
#